data_AF-A0A2R6NZ73-F1
#
_entry.id   AF-A0A2R6NZ73-F1
#
_cell.length_a   1.000
_cell.length_b   1.000
_cell.length_c   1.000
_cell.angle_alpha   90.00
_cell.angle_beta   90.00
_cell.angle_gamma   90.00
#
_symmetry.space_group_name_H-M   'P 1'
#
loop_
_entity.id
_entity.type
_entity.pdbx_description
1 polymer ?
#
loop_
_entity_poly.entity_id
_entity_poly.type
_entity_poly.pdbx_seq_one_letter_code
_entity_poly.pdbx_strand_id
1 'polypeptide(L)'
;MSADAGNCYNHLRVLAIDIAFFQHERYKRMFLNVLRRAHKLEDLSVLDSDLLTTDTRFPTIIAKLTSLKVFTLAHYGSENFEPANMLSLMRSKLVKATIDFCEFEDPIDRLANSASSLEELDAVHVYFEREDVQYPKMKTLSLEFWRVADIGPLIHAYPNLCTLDIQGYSANESYLVNAVVDRATNQEFQLQKSWKTLDSVHANIVELYALAINCKIHSLNVADGLYNLQHIEMLCATLADCRPSILHIHCMGFKTERFPDIPRSIPSELVEVDLQVNLEELSTSDELDRFLVSMSSVLQY
;
A
#
# COMPACT_ATOMS: atom_id res chain seq x y z
N MET A 1 37.03 39.85 14.12
CA MET A 1 37.28 38.92 13.00
C MET A 1 35.97 38.22 12.68
N SER A 2 35.44 38.52 11.50
CA SER A 2 34.18 38.00 10.96
C SER A 2 34.42 36.67 10.27
N ALA A 3 33.81 35.59 10.73
CA ALA A 3 33.54 34.37 9.95
C ALA A 3 32.58 33.43 10.72
N ASP A 4 31.35 33.87 10.98
CA ASP A 4 30.25 32.95 11.30
C ASP A 4 29.11 33.15 10.30
N ALA A 5 29.49 33.30 9.02
CA ALA A 5 28.61 33.02 7.90
C ALA A 5 28.45 31.50 7.83
N GLY A 6 27.65 30.95 8.75
CA GLY A 6 27.40 29.53 8.86
C GLY A 6 26.85 29.01 7.54
N ASN A 7 27.67 28.27 6.81
CA ASN A 7 27.31 27.69 5.52
C ASN A 7 25.96 26.98 5.62
N CYS A 8 24.94 27.55 4.98
CA CYS A 8 23.70 26.83 4.69
C CYS A 8 24.03 25.71 3.71
N TYR A 9 23.46 24.52 3.91
CA TYR A 9 23.63 23.40 3.00
C TYR A 9 22.77 23.59 1.74
N ASN A 10 23.06 24.66 0.99
CA ASN A 10 22.27 25.16 -0.14
C ASN A 10 22.19 24.17 -1.32
N HIS A 11 23.04 23.16 -1.33
CA HIS A 11 23.09 22.14 -2.38
C HIS A 11 22.63 20.76 -1.90
N LEU A 12 22.40 20.57 -0.59
CA LEU A 12 21.87 19.33 -0.07
C LEU A 12 20.39 19.23 -0.46
N ARG A 13 20.05 18.22 -1.26
CA ARG A 13 18.69 17.96 -1.79
C ARG A 13 18.15 16.62 -1.32
N VAL A 14 19.03 15.63 -1.21
CA VAL A 14 18.70 14.26 -0.85
C VAL A 14 19.57 13.86 0.33
N LEU A 15 18.97 13.20 1.31
CA LEU A 15 19.66 12.70 2.48
C LEU A 15 18.99 11.41 2.95
N ALA A 16 19.68 10.29 2.75
CA ALA A 16 19.30 9.02 3.36
C ALA A 16 20.15 8.80 4.61
N ILE A 17 19.53 8.33 5.67
CA ILE A 17 20.18 8.13 6.96
C ILE A 17 19.86 6.72 7.45
N ASP A 18 20.91 5.93 7.54
CA ASP A 18 20.94 4.61 8.14
C ASP A 18 21.80 4.71 9.41
N ILE A 19 21.20 4.45 10.57
CA ILE A 19 21.65 4.99 11.86
C ILE A 19 22.04 3.92 12.87
N ALA A 20 22.39 2.72 12.40
CA ALA A 20 23.04 1.71 13.25
C ALA A 20 24.30 2.23 14.01
N PHE A 21 24.81 3.44 13.71
CA PHE A 21 26.05 4.02 14.24
C PHE A 21 25.95 5.31 15.07
N PHE A 22 24.78 5.93 15.34
CA PHE A 22 24.71 7.16 16.19
C PHE A 22 24.68 6.89 17.70
N GLN A 23 25.63 6.10 18.21
CA GLN A 23 25.81 5.91 19.66
C GLN A 23 26.38 7.16 20.36
N HIS A 24 27.11 8.03 19.63
CA HIS A 24 27.75 9.20 20.20
C HIS A 24 26.96 10.51 20.01
N GLU A 25 26.64 11.19 21.11
CA GLU A 25 25.92 12.48 21.16
C GLU A 25 26.58 13.60 20.33
N ARG A 26 27.89 13.53 20.09
CA ARG A 26 28.58 14.48 19.20
C ARG A 26 28.05 14.40 17.77
N TYR A 27 27.87 13.18 17.25
CA TYR A 27 27.40 12.98 15.89
C TYR A 27 25.91 13.31 15.76
N LYS A 28 25.09 12.98 16.77
CA LYS A 28 23.69 13.43 16.84
C LYS A 28 23.58 14.95 16.73
N ARG A 29 24.36 15.70 17.52
CA ARG A 29 24.37 17.18 17.45
C ARG A 29 24.84 17.75 16.12
N MET A 30 25.89 17.16 15.54
CA MET A 30 26.35 17.57 14.20
C MET A 30 25.25 17.35 13.16
N PHE A 31 24.56 16.22 13.25
CA PHE A 31 23.50 15.88 12.31
C PHE A 31 22.26 16.78 12.46
N LEU A 32 21.82 17.07 13.69
CA LEU A 32 20.78 18.07 13.96
C LEU A 32 21.15 19.45 13.37
N ASN A 33 22.42 19.84 13.41
CA ASN A 33 22.89 21.09 12.81
C ASN A 33 22.84 21.08 11.28
N VAL A 34 23.09 19.92 10.65
CA VAL A 34 22.89 19.75 9.21
C VAL A 34 21.42 19.97 8.86
N LEU A 35 20.51 19.25 9.51
CA LEU A 35 19.07 19.34 9.25
C LEU A 35 18.54 20.77 9.45
N ARG A 36 18.96 21.48 10.51
CA ARG A 36 18.57 22.89 10.75
C ARG A 36 18.91 23.84 9.61
N ARG A 37 19.98 23.53 8.87
CA ARG A 37 20.55 24.39 7.81
C ARG A 37 20.25 23.87 6.41
N ALA A 38 19.56 22.73 6.30
CA ALA A 38 19.23 22.07 5.05
C ALA A 38 17.93 22.63 4.45
N HIS A 39 17.89 23.94 4.21
CA HIS A 39 16.67 24.65 3.78
C HIS A 39 16.15 24.24 2.40
N LYS A 40 16.95 23.51 1.64
CA LYS A 40 16.59 23.01 0.30
C LYS A 40 16.65 21.48 0.23
N LEU A 41 16.52 20.81 1.38
CA LEU A 41 16.37 19.36 1.41
C LEU A 41 14.97 18.99 0.89
N GLU A 42 14.92 18.20 -0.17
CA GLU A 42 13.68 17.81 -0.83
C GLU A 42 13.33 16.34 -0.56
N ASP A 43 14.33 15.50 -0.26
CA ASP A 43 14.19 14.08 -0.02
C ASP A 43 14.95 13.68 1.24
N LEU A 44 14.23 13.08 2.18
CA LEU A 44 14.75 12.59 3.45
C LEU A 44 14.29 11.15 3.69
N SER A 45 15.23 10.23 3.79
CA SER A 45 14.97 8.86 4.24
C SER A 45 15.57 8.64 5.63
N VAL A 46 14.74 8.22 6.56
CA VAL A 46 15.14 7.75 7.89
C VAL A 46 14.87 6.25 7.92
N LEU A 47 15.93 5.45 7.82
CA LEU A 47 15.84 4.00 7.75
C LEU A 47 15.92 3.34 9.13
N ASP A 48 16.37 4.08 10.15
CA ASP A 48 16.42 3.62 11.53
C ASP A 48 15.69 4.63 12.42
N SER A 49 14.49 4.23 12.84
CA SER A 49 13.57 5.00 13.65
C SER A 49 13.97 5.09 15.13
N ASP A 50 14.91 4.27 15.62
CA ASP A 50 15.32 4.33 17.03
C ASP A 50 15.95 5.69 17.37
N LEU A 51 16.49 6.39 16.38
CA LEU A 51 16.93 7.77 16.57
C LEU A 51 15.75 8.72 16.85
N LEU A 52 14.62 8.50 16.19
CA LEU A 52 13.43 9.33 16.35
C LEU A 52 12.74 9.08 17.70
N THR A 53 12.83 7.87 18.24
CA THR A 53 12.32 7.53 19.59
C THR A 53 13.25 8.05 20.69
N THR A 54 14.56 7.83 20.56
CA THR A 54 15.52 8.13 21.64
C THR A 54 15.84 9.61 21.79
N ASP A 55 15.60 10.43 20.75
CA ASP A 55 15.95 11.85 20.77
C ASP A 55 14.92 12.71 20.03
N THR A 56 14.00 13.30 20.80
CA THR A 56 12.88 14.13 20.34
C THR A 56 13.31 15.39 19.55
N ARG A 57 14.60 15.74 19.56
CA ARG A 57 15.13 16.85 18.75
C ARG A 57 15.05 16.52 17.26
N PHE A 58 15.16 15.25 16.87
CA PHE A 58 15.04 14.82 15.46
C PHE A 58 13.64 15.03 14.90
N PRO A 59 12.58 14.42 15.45
CA PRO A 59 11.23 14.63 14.93
C PRO A 59 10.83 16.11 14.93
N THR A 60 11.22 16.86 15.97
CA THR A 60 10.97 18.31 16.05
C THR A 60 11.63 19.09 14.89
N ILE A 61 12.86 18.74 14.50
CA ILE A 61 13.57 19.44 13.42
C ILE A 61 13.04 18.98 12.05
N ILE A 62 12.79 17.69 11.87
CA ILE A 62 12.21 17.13 10.64
C ILE A 62 10.86 17.78 10.35
N ALA A 63 9.98 17.88 11.35
CA ALA A 63 8.69 18.56 11.22
C ALA A 63 8.80 20.03 10.80
N LYS A 64 9.90 20.70 11.14
CA LYS A 64 10.14 22.11 10.79
C LYS A 64 10.73 22.31 9.39
N LEU A 65 11.19 21.25 8.72
CA LEU A 65 11.63 21.35 7.33
C LEU A 65 10.43 21.77 6.47
N THR A 66 10.64 22.72 5.56
CA THR A 66 9.59 23.27 4.70
C THR A 66 9.74 22.90 3.22
N SER A 67 10.88 22.31 2.85
CA SER A 67 11.24 21.98 1.47
C SER A 67 11.08 20.50 1.11
N LEU A 68 10.76 19.63 2.08
CA LEU A 68 10.61 18.21 1.81
C LEU A 68 9.42 17.96 0.88
N LYS A 69 9.67 17.08 -0.09
CA LYS A 69 8.69 16.55 -1.04
C LYS A 69 8.61 15.04 -0.93
N VAL A 70 9.73 14.39 -0.63
CA VAL A 70 9.81 12.94 -0.43
C VAL A 70 10.23 12.68 1.01
N PHE A 71 9.49 11.81 1.68
CA PHE A 71 9.81 11.40 3.04
C PHE A 71 9.65 9.90 3.18
N THR A 72 10.73 9.22 3.56
CA THR A 72 10.72 7.79 3.86
C THR A 72 11.04 7.60 5.32
N LEU A 73 10.18 6.86 5.99
CA LEU A 73 10.31 6.44 7.36
C LEU A 73 10.06 4.93 7.39
N ALA A 74 11.17 4.18 7.30
CA ALA A 74 11.15 2.73 7.47
C ALA A 74 11.49 2.41 8.92
N HIS A 75 10.77 1.45 9.48
CA HIS A 75 11.00 0.99 10.84
C HIS A 75 11.68 -0.38 10.83
N TYR A 76 12.79 -0.49 11.55
CA TYR A 76 13.43 -1.74 11.91
C TYR A 76 13.74 -1.71 13.42
N GLY A 77 12.73 -1.72 14.31
CA GLY A 77 13.07 -1.52 15.73
C GLY A 77 11.92 -1.53 16.74
N SER A 78 12.03 -0.64 17.73
CA SER A 78 11.29 -0.73 19.00
C SER A 78 9.80 -0.36 18.91
N GLU A 79 8.97 -1.06 19.68
CA GLU A 79 7.50 -0.90 19.83
C GLU A 79 7.02 0.48 20.33
N ASN A 80 7.89 1.39 20.79
CA ASN A 80 7.51 2.66 21.43
C ASN A 80 7.61 3.90 20.51
N PHE A 81 7.50 3.72 19.19
CA PHE A 81 7.63 4.82 18.24
C PHE A 81 6.27 5.32 17.76
N GLU A 82 6.00 6.62 17.97
CA GLU A 82 4.80 7.30 17.47
C GLU A 82 5.17 8.35 16.39
N PRO A 83 5.26 7.96 15.10
CA PRO A 83 5.54 8.92 14.02
C PRO A 83 4.41 9.94 13.81
N ALA A 84 3.19 9.57 14.19
CA ALA A 84 1.97 10.35 14.01
C ALA A 84 2.11 11.82 14.45
N ASN A 85 2.69 12.06 15.63
CA ASN A 85 2.86 13.41 16.17
C ASN A 85 3.80 14.27 15.32
N MET A 86 4.88 13.69 14.80
CA MET A 86 5.81 14.38 13.92
C MET A 86 5.13 14.73 12.59
N LEU A 87 4.44 13.76 11.98
CA LEU A 87 3.76 13.89 10.69
C LEU A 87 2.70 15.00 10.73
N SER A 88 1.88 15.03 11.77
CA SER A 88 0.86 16.06 11.99
C SER A 88 1.45 17.47 12.17
N LEU A 89 2.71 17.58 12.61
CA LEU A 89 3.42 18.85 12.79
C LEU A 89 4.28 19.24 11.59
N MET A 90 4.39 18.40 10.55
CA MET A 90 5.19 18.70 9.37
C MET A 90 4.70 19.95 8.65
N ARG A 91 5.65 20.85 8.37
CA ARG A 91 5.39 22.08 7.59
C ARG A 91 5.58 21.87 6.08
N SER A 92 6.27 20.81 5.71
CA SER A 92 6.47 20.42 4.32
C SER A 92 5.16 19.90 3.71
N LYS A 93 5.02 20.10 2.40
CA LYS A 93 3.90 19.60 1.60
C LYS A 93 4.42 18.41 0.80
N LEU A 94 4.29 17.21 1.39
CA LEU A 94 4.83 15.99 0.79
C LEU A 94 4.11 15.66 -0.50
N VAL A 95 4.87 15.14 -1.45
CA VAL A 95 4.42 14.60 -2.75
C VAL A 95 4.47 13.08 -2.71
N LYS A 96 5.51 12.51 -2.09
CA LYS A 96 5.65 11.07 -1.88
C LYS A 96 6.00 10.79 -0.42
N ALA A 97 5.36 9.78 0.14
CA ALA A 97 5.67 9.30 1.47
C ALA A 97 5.72 7.77 1.53
N THR A 98 6.67 7.23 2.28
CA THR A 98 6.70 5.82 2.72
C THR A 98 6.78 5.84 4.23
N ILE A 99 5.79 5.31 4.93
CA ILE A 99 5.63 5.45 6.37
C ILE A 99 5.19 4.13 6.98
N ASP A 100 6.04 3.57 7.83
CA ASP A 100 5.59 2.60 8.82
C ASP A 100 5.10 3.34 10.08
N PHE A 101 3.83 3.19 10.42
CA PHE A 101 3.25 3.82 11.60
C PHE A 101 3.57 3.07 12.90
N CYS A 102 4.00 1.80 12.82
CA CYS A 102 4.23 0.85 13.92
C CYS A 102 3.01 0.54 14.79
N GLU A 103 2.25 1.57 15.16
CA GLU A 103 0.92 1.50 15.70
C GLU A 103 -0.10 1.76 14.59
N PHE A 104 -1.27 1.14 14.70
CA PHE A 104 -2.36 1.37 13.76
C PHE A 104 -2.78 2.85 13.81
N GLU A 105 -2.67 3.56 12.68
CA GLU A 105 -2.96 4.99 12.56
C GLU A 105 -3.76 5.33 11.30
N ASP A 106 -4.46 6.48 11.31
CA ASP A 106 -5.19 6.98 10.14
C ASP A 106 -4.31 7.95 9.31
N PRO A 107 -3.76 7.53 8.16
CA PRO A 107 -2.93 8.39 7.33
C PRO A 107 -3.69 9.60 6.76
N ILE A 108 -5.02 9.52 6.61
CA ILE A 108 -5.86 10.66 6.17
C ILE A 108 -5.77 11.78 7.20
N ASP A 109 -5.77 11.45 8.49
CA ASP A 109 -5.56 12.41 9.57
C ASP A 109 -4.11 12.87 9.66
N ARG A 110 -3.17 11.93 9.78
CA ARG A 110 -1.76 12.24 10.08
C ARG A 110 -1.05 13.00 8.97
N LEU A 111 -1.50 12.87 7.72
CA LEU A 111 -0.91 13.55 6.57
C LEU A 111 -1.77 14.68 6.02
N ALA A 112 -2.78 15.16 6.77
CA ALA A 112 -3.71 16.19 6.30
C ALA A 112 -3.00 17.48 5.83
N ASN A 113 -1.84 17.81 6.40
CA ASN A 113 -1.02 18.92 5.94
C ASN A 113 -0.54 18.75 4.48
N SER A 114 -0.36 17.53 4.00
CA SER A 114 0.07 17.22 2.64
C SER A 114 -1.10 16.92 1.69
N ALA A 115 -2.36 17.09 2.13
CA ALA A 115 -3.55 16.77 1.34
C ALA A 115 -3.55 17.35 -0.08
N SER A 116 -3.14 18.61 -0.24
CA SER A 116 -3.12 19.29 -1.55
C SER A 116 -1.98 18.86 -2.49
N SER A 117 -0.99 18.10 -2.00
CA SER A 117 0.26 17.82 -2.71
C SER A 117 0.61 16.34 -2.84
N LEU A 118 0.12 15.48 -1.94
CA LEU A 118 0.49 14.07 -1.91
C LEU A 118 -0.06 13.35 -3.15
N GLU A 119 0.84 12.64 -3.82
CA GLU A 119 0.61 11.90 -5.07
C GLU A 119 0.86 10.40 -4.87
N GLU A 120 1.79 10.03 -4.00
CA GLU A 120 2.12 8.63 -3.69
C GLU A 120 2.24 8.42 -2.18
N LEU A 121 1.61 7.37 -1.67
CA LEU A 121 1.75 6.92 -0.28
C LEU A 121 1.95 5.40 -0.23
N ASP A 122 2.98 5.00 0.48
CA ASP A 122 3.19 3.63 0.94
C ASP A 122 3.11 3.63 2.47
N ALA A 123 2.15 2.91 3.03
CA ALA A 123 1.82 2.98 4.45
C ALA A 123 1.63 1.61 5.08
N VAL A 124 2.28 1.39 6.21
CA VAL A 124 2.23 0.14 6.98
C VAL A 124 1.51 0.42 8.31
N HIS A 125 0.70 -0.53 8.80
CA HIS A 125 -0.07 -0.43 10.04
C HIS A 125 -1.11 0.71 10.02
N VAL A 126 -2.13 0.56 9.16
CA VAL A 126 -3.13 1.63 8.96
C VAL A 126 -4.57 1.18 9.21
N TYR A 127 -5.39 2.16 9.57
CA TYR A 127 -6.85 2.12 9.47
C TYR A 127 -7.35 3.41 8.80
N PHE A 128 -8.63 3.45 8.41
CA PHE A 128 -9.21 4.65 7.82
C PHE A 128 -10.57 4.92 8.45
N GLU A 129 -10.72 6.09 9.06
CA GLU A 129 -11.95 6.54 9.70
C GLU A 129 -12.34 7.94 9.25
N ARG A 130 -11.35 8.78 8.92
CA ARG A 130 -11.56 10.17 8.57
C ARG A 130 -12.08 10.34 7.14
N GLU A 131 -13.10 11.17 6.95
CA GLU A 131 -13.75 11.37 5.64
C GLU A 131 -13.79 12.83 5.17
N ASP A 132 -13.40 13.79 6.01
CA ASP A 132 -13.50 15.24 5.75
C ASP A 132 -12.30 15.82 5.00
N VAL A 133 -11.24 15.03 4.77
CA VAL A 133 -10.02 15.44 4.07
C VAL A 133 -9.92 14.74 2.73
N GLN A 134 -9.61 15.51 1.69
CA GLN A 134 -9.38 14.98 0.35
C GLN A 134 -7.96 15.25 -0.14
N TYR A 135 -7.40 14.23 -0.79
CA TYR A 135 -6.10 14.21 -1.42
C TYR A 135 -6.29 14.16 -2.95
N PRO A 136 -6.64 15.30 -3.59
CA PRO A 136 -7.05 15.32 -5.00
C PRO A 136 -5.94 14.94 -5.97
N LYS A 137 -4.68 14.94 -5.53
CA LYS A 137 -3.53 14.56 -6.35
C LYS A 137 -3.08 13.12 -6.12
N MET A 138 -3.63 12.39 -5.16
CA MET A 138 -3.22 11.02 -4.88
C MET A 138 -3.46 10.14 -6.11
N LYS A 139 -2.43 9.39 -6.50
CA LYS A 139 -2.42 8.47 -7.64
C LYS A 139 -2.08 7.05 -7.27
N THR A 140 -1.15 6.88 -6.33
CA THR A 140 -0.66 5.56 -5.94
C THR A 140 -0.77 5.41 -4.44
N LEU A 141 -1.45 4.34 -4.01
CA LEU A 141 -1.59 3.98 -2.61
C LEU A 141 -1.15 2.52 -2.44
N SER A 142 -0.15 2.29 -1.61
CA SER A 142 0.34 0.98 -1.18
C SER A 142 0.08 0.86 0.31
N LEU A 143 -0.59 -0.21 0.73
CA LEU A 143 -1.06 -0.42 2.09
C LEU A 143 -0.60 -1.78 2.60
N GLU A 144 0.14 -1.80 3.69
CA GLU A 144 0.56 -3.03 4.37
C GLU A 144 -0.09 -3.14 5.76
N PHE A 145 -0.54 -4.34 6.11
CA PHE A 145 -1.28 -4.62 7.34
C PHE A 145 -2.54 -3.77 7.51
N TRP A 146 -3.20 -3.39 6.41
CA TRP A 146 -4.50 -2.72 6.49
C TRP A 146 -5.59 -3.74 6.83
N ARG A 147 -6.30 -3.52 7.94
CA ARG A 147 -7.54 -4.24 8.25
C ARG A 147 -8.66 -3.73 7.34
N VAL A 148 -8.66 -4.19 6.09
CA VAL A 148 -9.76 -4.06 5.12
C VAL A 148 -11.08 -4.34 5.83
N ALA A 149 -11.90 -3.30 5.97
CA ALA A 149 -13.24 -3.35 6.55
C ALA A 149 -14.17 -2.42 5.74
N ASP A 150 -13.87 -1.11 5.75
CA ASP A 150 -14.64 -0.08 5.04
C ASP A 150 -13.81 0.61 3.96
N ILE A 151 -14.29 0.56 2.71
CA ILE A 151 -13.65 1.21 1.56
C ILE A 151 -14.07 2.68 1.40
N GLY A 152 -15.16 3.09 2.05
CA GLY A 152 -15.77 4.42 1.95
C GLY A 152 -14.78 5.55 2.24
N PRO A 153 -14.10 5.53 3.41
CA PRO A 153 -13.10 6.54 3.75
C PRO A 153 -12.01 6.71 2.68
N LEU A 154 -11.52 5.63 2.07
CA LEU A 154 -10.51 5.71 1.00
C LEU A 154 -11.08 6.34 -0.28
N ILE A 155 -12.29 5.96 -0.69
CA ILE A 155 -12.95 6.56 -1.86
C ILE A 155 -13.22 8.05 -1.63
N HIS A 156 -13.54 8.43 -0.39
CA HIS A 156 -13.72 9.82 0.00
C HIS A 156 -12.43 10.64 -0.04
N ALA A 157 -11.37 10.12 0.57
CA ALA A 157 -10.09 10.79 0.67
C ALA A 157 -9.30 10.79 -0.65
N TYR A 158 -9.38 9.73 -1.45
CA TYR A 158 -8.55 9.55 -2.66
C TYR A 158 -9.40 9.45 -3.93
N PRO A 159 -10.15 10.51 -4.32
CA PRO A 159 -11.12 10.43 -5.41
C PRO A 159 -10.50 10.19 -6.80
N ASN A 160 -9.20 10.50 -6.96
CA ASN A 160 -8.47 10.40 -8.22
C ASN A 160 -7.39 9.31 -8.22
N LEU A 161 -7.51 8.33 -7.31
CA LEU A 161 -6.60 7.19 -7.20
C LEU A 161 -6.57 6.40 -8.51
N CYS A 162 -5.38 5.95 -8.90
CA CYS A 162 -5.14 5.18 -10.13
C CYS A 162 -4.60 3.78 -9.82
N THR A 163 -3.75 3.67 -8.81
CA THR A 163 -3.13 2.41 -8.40
C THR A 163 -3.39 2.16 -6.92
N LEU A 164 -3.89 0.96 -6.61
CA LEU A 164 -4.09 0.46 -5.25
C LEU A 164 -3.33 -0.86 -5.09
N ASP A 165 -2.38 -0.89 -4.16
CA ASP A 165 -1.61 -2.07 -3.77
C ASP A 165 -1.91 -2.36 -2.29
N ILE A 166 -2.27 -3.59 -1.96
CA ILE A 166 -2.60 -4.02 -0.62
C ILE A 166 -1.87 -5.31 -0.31
N GLN A 167 -1.23 -5.33 0.85
CA GLN A 167 -0.44 -6.44 1.35
C GLN A 167 -0.76 -6.65 2.84
N GLY A 168 -0.69 -7.89 3.32
CA GLY A 168 -0.68 -8.17 4.75
C GLY A 168 -1.97 -8.68 5.39
N TYR A 169 -3.05 -8.99 4.64
CA TYR A 169 -4.05 -9.93 5.18
C TYR A 169 -3.51 -11.36 5.17
N SER A 170 -3.44 -12.00 6.34
CA SER A 170 -3.22 -13.45 6.40
C SER A 170 -4.51 -14.19 6.07
N ALA A 171 -4.44 -15.24 5.26
CA ALA A 171 -5.59 -16.06 4.85
C ALA A 171 -6.11 -16.99 5.97
N ASN A 172 -6.20 -16.54 7.23
CA ASN A 172 -6.79 -17.35 8.31
C ASN A 172 -8.32 -17.41 8.15
N GLU A 173 -8.94 -18.54 8.53
CA GLU A 173 -10.37 -18.79 8.35
C GLU A 173 -11.29 -17.75 9.00
N SER A 174 -10.88 -17.15 10.13
CA SER A 174 -11.66 -16.08 10.78
C SER A 174 -11.86 -14.85 9.90
N TYR A 175 -10.96 -14.62 8.94
CA TYR A 175 -11.02 -13.48 8.04
C TYR A 175 -11.99 -13.68 6.87
N LEU A 176 -12.24 -14.92 6.46
CA LEU A 176 -13.21 -15.22 5.39
C LEU A 176 -14.64 -14.84 5.79
N VAL A 177 -14.99 -14.99 7.07
CA VAL A 177 -16.32 -14.60 7.60
C VAL A 177 -16.50 -13.08 7.54
N ASN A 178 -15.47 -12.32 7.93
CA ASN A 178 -15.50 -10.87 7.89
C ASN A 178 -15.61 -10.36 6.45
N ALA A 179 -14.86 -10.96 5.52
CA ALA A 179 -14.87 -10.58 4.11
C ALA A 179 -16.26 -10.58 3.46
N VAL A 180 -17.17 -11.48 3.86
CA VAL A 180 -18.56 -11.51 3.35
C VAL A 180 -19.36 -10.31 3.86
N VAL A 181 -19.19 -9.95 5.13
CA VAL A 181 -19.87 -8.80 5.76
C VAL A 181 -19.32 -7.49 5.19
N ASP A 182 -18.01 -7.38 5.08
CA ASP A 182 -17.31 -6.23 4.54
C ASP A 182 -17.68 -6.03 3.06
N ARG A 183 -17.73 -7.11 2.28
CA ARG A 183 -18.20 -7.07 0.88
C ARG A 183 -19.58 -6.46 0.75
N ALA A 184 -20.56 -6.91 1.54
CA ALA A 184 -21.93 -6.41 1.44
C ALA A 184 -21.99 -4.90 1.73
N THR A 185 -21.28 -4.45 2.76
CA THR A 185 -21.15 -3.04 3.14
C THR A 185 -20.50 -2.21 2.02
N ASN A 186 -19.38 -2.68 1.49
CA ASN A 186 -18.62 -2.00 0.44
C ASN A 186 -19.37 -1.95 -0.89
N GLN A 187 -20.16 -2.98 -1.22
CA GLN A 187 -21.03 -2.97 -2.41
C GLN A 187 -22.11 -1.89 -2.30
N GLU A 188 -22.81 -1.83 -1.17
CA GLU A 188 -23.88 -0.85 -0.95
C GLU A 188 -23.35 0.59 -1.06
N PHE A 189 -22.19 0.85 -0.44
CA PHE A 189 -21.52 2.15 -0.55
C PHE A 189 -21.16 2.48 -2.00
N GLN A 190 -20.58 1.53 -2.74
CA GLN A 190 -20.10 1.76 -4.10
C GLN A 190 -21.20 1.93 -5.15
N LEU A 191 -22.45 1.58 -4.84
CA LEU A 191 -23.60 1.98 -5.66
C LEU A 191 -23.79 3.50 -5.69
N GLN A 192 -23.36 4.20 -4.64
CA GLN A 192 -23.45 5.66 -4.53
C GLN A 192 -22.17 6.33 -4.99
N LYS A 193 -21.01 5.76 -4.64
CA LYS A 193 -19.72 6.37 -4.93
C LYS A 193 -18.63 5.32 -5.14
N SER A 194 -18.00 5.36 -6.31
CA SER A 194 -16.85 4.52 -6.66
C SER A 194 -15.71 5.36 -7.22
N TRP A 195 -14.52 4.76 -7.30
CA TRP A 195 -13.41 5.38 -8.02
C TRP A 195 -13.71 5.43 -9.51
N LYS A 196 -13.40 6.58 -10.13
CA LYS A 196 -13.58 6.79 -11.58
C LYS A 196 -12.30 6.62 -12.37
N THR A 197 -11.15 6.65 -11.70
CA THR A 197 -9.81 6.68 -12.29
C THR A 197 -8.95 5.50 -11.87
N LEU A 198 -9.49 4.60 -11.04
CA LEU A 198 -8.77 3.40 -10.60
C LEU A 198 -8.53 2.52 -11.83
N ASP A 199 -7.27 2.16 -12.04
CA ASP A 199 -6.80 1.51 -13.26
C ASP A 199 -6.08 0.20 -12.94
N SER A 200 -5.31 0.15 -11.85
CA SER A 200 -4.55 -1.01 -11.43
C SER A 200 -4.80 -1.35 -9.96
N VAL A 201 -5.04 -2.63 -9.68
CA VAL A 201 -5.22 -3.15 -8.31
C VAL A 201 -4.34 -4.37 -8.11
N HIS A 202 -3.59 -4.39 -7.00
CA HIS A 202 -2.82 -5.54 -6.52
C HIS A 202 -3.26 -5.85 -5.09
N ALA A 203 -3.73 -7.08 -4.84
CA ALA A 203 -4.13 -7.53 -3.51
C ALA A 203 -4.34 -9.05 -3.51
N ASN A 204 -4.43 -9.66 -2.33
CA ASN A 204 -4.84 -11.05 -2.24
C ASN A 204 -6.34 -11.23 -2.49
N ILE A 205 -6.75 -12.47 -2.77
CA ILE A 205 -8.14 -12.72 -3.19
C ILE A 205 -9.20 -12.41 -2.12
N VAL A 206 -8.86 -12.56 -0.85
CA VAL A 206 -9.80 -12.29 0.26
C VAL A 206 -10.03 -10.78 0.40
N GLU A 207 -8.96 -9.99 0.31
CA GLU A 207 -9.01 -8.52 0.31
C GLU A 207 -9.83 -8.01 -0.90
N LEU A 208 -9.53 -8.50 -2.10
CA LEU A 208 -10.25 -8.13 -3.32
C LEU A 208 -11.75 -8.39 -3.20
N TYR A 209 -12.12 -9.55 -2.68
CA TYR A 209 -13.52 -9.93 -2.48
C TYR A 209 -14.22 -9.01 -1.48
N ALA A 210 -13.57 -8.72 -0.35
CA ALA A 210 -14.08 -7.84 0.70
C ALA A 210 -14.25 -6.39 0.21
N LEU A 211 -13.31 -5.86 -0.58
CA LEU A 211 -13.39 -4.50 -1.11
C LEU A 211 -14.51 -4.31 -2.13
N ALA A 212 -14.87 -5.37 -2.86
CA ALA A 212 -15.96 -5.37 -3.82
C ALA A 212 -15.89 -4.22 -4.84
N ILE A 213 -14.69 -3.97 -5.39
CA ILE A 213 -14.40 -2.85 -6.28
C ILE A 213 -15.36 -2.87 -7.48
N ASN A 214 -16.29 -1.91 -7.51
CA ASN A 214 -17.40 -1.86 -8.46
C ASN A 214 -17.16 -0.78 -9.54
N CYS A 215 -15.97 -0.81 -10.13
CA CYS A 215 -15.60 0.04 -11.26
C CYS A 215 -14.73 -0.75 -12.22
N LYS A 216 -14.74 -0.36 -13.50
CA LYS A 216 -13.90 -1.02 -14.49
C LYS A 216 -12.43 -0.66 -14.22
N ILE A 217 -11.58 -1.66 -14.04
CA ILE A 217 -10.13 -1.50 -13.96
C ILE A 217 -9.45 -2.05 -15.21
N HIS A 218 -8.23 -1.60 -15.49
CA HIS A 218 -7.45 -2.12 -16.60
C HIS A 218 -6.68 -3.37 -16.18
N SER A 219 -5.97 -3.33 -15.05
CA SER A 219 -5.14 -4.43 -14.56
C SER A 219 -5.55 -4.89 -13.16
N LEU A 220 -5.72 -6.20 -12.99
CA LEU A 220 -5.92 -6.85 -11.71
C LEU A 220 -4.79 -7.85 -11.48
N ASN A 221 -4.05 -7.68 -10.40
CA ASN A 221 -3.02 -8.61 -9.97
C ASN A 221 -3.44 -9.27 -8.64
N VAL A 222 -3.67 -10.57 -8.70
CA VAL A 222 -4.08 -11.37 -7.54
C VAL A 222 -2.82 -11.96 -6.90
N ALA A 223 -2.43 -11.37 -5.77
CA ALA A 223 -1.38 -11.88 -4.89
C ALA A 223 -1.86 -13.12 -4.14
N ASP A 224 -0.92 -13.99 -3.74
CA ASP A 224 -1.13 -15.17 -2.89
C ASP A 224 -2.29 -16.10 -3.29
N GLY A 225 -1.93 -17.31 -3.72
CA GLY A 225 -2.73 -18.16 -4.61
C GLY A 225 -4.15 -18.60 -4.20
N LEU A 226 -4.77 -19.30 -5.15
CA LEU A 226 -6.12 -19.86 -5.03
C LEU A 226 -6.07 -21.23 -4.34
N TYR A 227 -5.95 -21.24 -3.00
CA TYR A 227 -5.73 -22.47 -2.23
C TYR A 227 -6.93 -23.43 -2.16
N ASN A 228 -8.15 -22.93 -2.35
CA ASN A 228 -9.38 -23.71 -2.18
C ASN A 228 -10.50 -23.23 -3.11
N LEU A 229 -11.61 -23.98 -3.13
CA LEU A 229 -12.78 -23.69 -3.98
C LEU A 229 -13.42 -22.32 -3.68
N GLN A 230 -13.43 -21.90 -2.42
CA GLN A 230 -13.98 -20.62 -2.02
C GLN A 230 -13.18 -19.45 -2.60
N HIS A 231 -11.86 -19.57 -2.71
CA HIS A 231 -11.02 -18.54 -3.35
C HIS A 231 -11.34 -18.38 -4.84
N ILE A 232 -11.66 -19.47 -5.54
CA ILE A 232 -12.09 -19.42 -6.94
C ILE A 232 -13.44 -18.70 -7.05
N GLU A 233 -14.39 -19.00 -6.17
CA GLU A 233 -15.70 -18.31 -6.14
C GLU A 233 -15.55 -16.81 -5.86
N MET A 234 -14.66 -16.44 -4.94
CA MET A 234 -14.30 -15.06 -4.65
C MET A 234 -13.69 -14.36 -5.87
N LEU A 235 -12.82 -15.05 -6.62
CA LEU A 235 -12.21 -14.52 -7.83
C LEU A 235 -13.28 -14.26 -8.89
N CYS A 236 -14.15 -15.23 -9.15
CA CYS A 236 -15.23 -15.07 -10.12
C CYS A 236 -16.14 -13.88 -9.77
N ALA A 237 -16.46 -13.71 -8.49
CA ALA A 237 -17.25 -12.56 -8.02
C ALA A 237 -16.50 -11.23 -8.20
N THR A 238 -15.21 -11.19 -7.89
CA THR A 238 -14.36 -10.00 -8.07
C THR A 238 -14.26 -9.61 -9.54
N LEU A 239 -14.03 -10.57 -10.43
CA LEU A 239 -13.94 -10.34 -11.88
C LEU A 239 -15.25 -9.79 -12.44
N ALA A 240 -16.39 -10.27 -11.95
CA ALA A 240 -17.70 -9.76 -12.35
C ALA A 240 -17.92 -8.30 -11.92
N ASP A 241 -17.40 -7.89 -10.76
CA ASP A 241 -17.51 -6.52 -10.26
C ASP A 241 -16.59 -5.56 -11.06
N CYS A 242 -15.29 -5.85 -11.10
CA CYS A 242 -14.29 -4.90 -11.56
C CYS A 242 -13.92 -5.01 -13.05
N ARG A 243 -14.33 -6.11 -13.70
CA ARG A 243 -14.22 -6.35 -15.15
C ARG A 243 -12.84 -5.95 -15.74
N PRO A 244 -11.74 -6.55 -15.26
CA PRO A 244 -10.40 -6.17 -15.68
C PRO A 244 -10.16 -6.49 -17.15
N SER A 245 -9.23 -5.76 -17.78
CA SER A 245 -8.76 -6.07 -19.15
C SER A 245 -7.51 -6.97 -19.15
N ILE A 246 -6.72 -6.92 -18.07
CA ILE A 246 -5.54 -7.72 -17.84
C ILE A 246 -5.66 -8.37 -16.45
N LEU A 247 -5.46 -9.67 -16.38
CA LEU A 247 -5.53 -10.45 -15.14
C LEU A 247 -4.20 -11.17 -14.92
N HIS A 248 -3.49 -10.81 -13.86
CA HIS A 248 -2.31 -11.52 -13.38
C HIS A 248 -2.69 -12.36 -12.16
N ILE A 249 -2.37 -13.64 -12.17
CA ILE A 249 -2.63 -14.55 -11.05
C ILE A 249 -1.33 -15.27 -10.70
N HIS A 250 -0.92 -15.15 -9.44
CA HIS A 250 0.18 -15.95 -8.90
C HIS A 250 -0.36 -17.11 -8.05
N CYS A 251 -0.27 -18.32 -8.58
CA CYS A 251 -0.71 -19.55 -7.93
C CYS A 251 0.44 -20.24 -7.18
N MET A 252 0.51 -20.01 -5.87
CA MET A 252 1.27 -20.84 -4.92
C MET A 252 0.36 -21.97 -4.44
N GLY A 253 0.44 -23.14 -5.07
CA GLY A 253 -0.44 -24.28 -4.77
C GLY A 253 -1.76 -24.25 -5.53
N PHE A 254 -2.07 -25.35 -6.22
CA PHE A 254 -3.15 -25.37 -7.20
C PHE A 254 -4.05 -26.59 -7.03
N LYS A 255 -5.32 -26.38 -6.64
CA LYS A 255 -6.36 -27.42 -6.70
C LYS A 255 -7.16 -27.27 -7.99
N THR A 256 -6.87 -28.17 -8.93
CA THR A 256 -7.17 -28.09 -10.37
C THR A 256 -8.64 -28.15 -10.77
N GLU A 257 -9.54 -28.60 -9.90
CA GLU A 257 -10.86 -29.10 -10.32
C GLU A 257 -11.83 -28.04 -10.88
N ARG A 258 -11.70 -26.76 -10.48
CA ARG A 258 -12.59 -25.67 -10.95
C ARG A 258 -11.87 -24.54 -11.67
N PHE A 259 -10.62 -24.74 -12.06
CA PHE A 259 -9.92 -23.78 -12.92
C PHE A 259 -10.67 -23.44 -14.22
N PRO A 260 -11.36 -24.38 -14.88
CA PRO A 260 -12.20 -24.07 -16.04
C PRO A 260 -13.37 -23.11 -15.77
N ASP A 261 -13.73 -22.86 -14.50
CA ASP A 261 -14.77 -21.89 -14.15
C ASP A 261 -14.27 -20.43 -14.18
N ILE A 262 -12.95 -20.22 -14.10
CA ILE A 262 -12.36 -18.88 -14.26
C ILE A 262 -12.65 -18.35 -15.67
N PRO A 263 -12.31 -19.04 -16.79
CA PRO A 263 -12.69 -18.63 -18.14
C PRO A 263 -14.18 -18.36 -18.34
N ARG A 264 -15.05 -19.08 -17.64
CA ARG A 264 -16.50 -18.88 -17.73
C ARG A 264 -16.98 -17.62 -17.02
N SER A 265 -16.19 -17.16 -16.05
CA SER A 265 -16.45 -15.98 -15.24
C SER A 265 -15.66 -14.76 -15.74
N ILE A 266 -14.81 -14.96 -16.74
CA ILE A 266 -14.04 -13.91 -17.38
C ILE A 266 -14.99 -12.96 -18.12
N PRO A 267 -14.94 -11.65 -17.84
CA PRO A 267 -15.65 -10.64 -18.61
C PRO A 267 -15.24 -10.70 -20.09
N SER A 268 -16.16 -10.40 -20.99
CA SER A 268 -15.88 -10.27 -22.44
C SER A 268 -14.78 -9.24 -22.76
N GLU A 269 -14.49 -8.37 -21.81
CA GLU A 269 -13.51 -7.29 -21.87
C GLU A 269 -12.08 -7.73 -21.52
N LEU A 270 -11.87 -8.95 -21.02
CA LEU A 270 -10.54 -9.45 -20.71
C LEU A 270 -9.77 -9.74 -22.00
N VAL A 271 -8.58 -9.16 -22.11
CA VAL A 271 -7.71 -9.26 -23.27
C VAL A 271 -6.49 -10.13 -22.99
N GLU A 272 -6.03 -10.14 -21.74
CA GLU A 272 -4.79 -10.82 -21.35
C GLU A 272 -4.94 -11.51 -19.99
N VAL A 273 -4.44 -12.75 -19.92
CA VAL A 273 -4.29 -13.52 -18.68
C VAL A 273 -2.84 -13.93 -18.55
N ASP A 274 -2.21 -13.48 -17.48
CA ASP A 274 -0.88 -13.91 -17.07
C ASP A 274 -1.01 -14.81 -15.85
N LEU A 275 -0.64 -16.07 -16.03
CA LEU A 275 -0.75 -17.09 -15.00
C LEU A 275 0.64 -17.58 -14.63
N GLN A 276 1.07 -17.24 -13.42
CA GLN A 276 2.29 -17.77 -12.84
C GLN A 276 1.93 -18.91 -11.88
N VAL A 277 2.39 -20.13 -12.18
CA VAL A 277 2.11 -21.32 -11.37
C VAL A 277 3.40 -21.87 -10.79
N ASN A 278 3.44 -22.05 -9.46
CA ASN A 278 4.51 -22.79 -8.83
C ASN A 278 4.26 -24.30 -8.96
N LEU A 279 5.07 -24.96 -9.80
CA LEU A 279 4.97 -26.39 -10.05
C LEU A 279 5.68 -27.25 -8.98
N GLU A 280 6.47 -26.65 -8.08
CA GLU A 280 7.19 -27.39 -7.04
C GLU A 280 6.23 -28.09 -6.06
N GLU A 281 5.00 -27.60 -5.92
CA GLU A 281 3.95 -28.20 -5.09
C GLU A 281 3.20 -29.35 -5.78
N LEU A 282 3.37 -29.54 -7.10
CA LEU A 282 2.80 -30.67 -7.83
C LEU A 282 3.69 -31.90 -7.62
N SER A 283 3.45 -32.58 -6.50
CA SER A 283 4.29 -33.68 -6.02
C SER A 283 4.19 -34.97 -6.85
N THR A 284 3.17 -35.10 -7.72
CA THR A 284 2.92 -36.31 -8.51
C THR A 284 2.66 -36.04 -10.00
N SER A 285 3.00 -37.02 -10.86
CA SER A 285 2.71 -36.97 -12.30
C SER A 285 1.22 -36.80 -12.61
N ASP A 286 0.35 -37.41 -11.80
CA ASP A 286 -1.11 -37.35 -11.97
C ASP A 286 -1.69 -35.96 -11.67
N GLU A 287 -1.06 -35.20 -10.76
CA GLU A 287 -1.44 -33.82 -10.45
C GLU A 287 -1.02 -32.87 -11.58
N LEU A 288 0.18 -33.08 -12.13
CA LEU A 288 0.67 -32.34 -13.29
C LEU A 288 -0.20 -32.58 -14.54
N ASP A 289 -0.55 -33.83 -14.83
CA ASP A 289 -1.40 -34.17 -15.97
C ASP A 289 -2.80 -33.55 -15.84
N ARG A 290 -3.40 -33.58 -14.64
CA ARG A 290 -4.69 -32.92 -14.37
C ARG A 290 -4.60 -31.40 -14.52
N PHE A 291 -3.49 -30.80 -14.09
CA PHE A 291 -3.24 -29.38 -14.28
C PHE A 291 -3.16 -29.02 -15.76
N LEU A 292 -2.37 -29.75 -16.56
CA LEU A 292 -2.21 -29.51 -17.99
C LEU A 292 -3.51 -29.68 -18.77
N VAL A 293 -4.34 -30.68 -18.42
CA VAL A 293 -5.68 -30.85 -19.02
C VAL A 293 -6.57 -29.65 -18.69
N SER A 294 -6.57 -29.18 -17.45
CA SER A 294 -7.37 -28.02 -17.04
C SER A 294 -6.92 -26.73 -17.75
N MET A 295 -5.61 -26.51 -17.87
CA MET A 295 -5.02 -25.39 -18.61
C MET A 295 -5.41 -25.39 -20.09
N SER A 296 -5.48 -26.56 -20.73
CA SER A 296 -5.86 -26.66 -22.13
C SER A 296 -7.28 -26.15 -22.41
N SER A 297 -8.18 -26.21 -21.41
CA SER A 297 -9.54 -25.67 -21.52
C SER A 297 -9.61 -24.15 -21.40
N VAL A 298 -8.63 -23.53 -20.72
CA VAL A 298 -8.52 -22.07 -20.56
C VAL A 298 -7.98 -21.43 -21.84
N LEU A 299 -7.01 -22.08 -22.49
CA LEU A 299 -6.39 -21.62 -23.74
C LEU A 299 -7.29 -21.74 -24.98
N GLN A 300 -8.49 -22.30 -24.84
CA GLN A 300 -9.47 -22.43 -25.94
C GLN A 300 -10.44 -21.24 -26.03
N TYR A 301 -10.36 -20.29 -25.10
CA TYR A 301 -11.09 -19.02 -25.10
C TYR A 301 -10.12 -17.87 -25.39
#